data_AF-A0A820QMA9-F1
#
_entry.id   AF-A0A820QMA9-F1
#
_cell.length_a   1.000
_cell.length_b   1.000
_cell.length_c   1.000
_cell.angle_alpha   90.00
_cell.angle_beta   90.00
_cell.angle_gamma   90.00
#
_symmetry.space_group_name_H-M   'P 1'
#
loop_
_entity.id
_entity.type
_entity.pdbx_description
1 polymer ?
#
loop_
_entity_poly.entity_id
_entity_poly.type
_entity_poly.pdbx_seq_one_letter_code
_entity_poly.pdbx_strand_id
1 'polypeptide(L)'
;MSFIPKREISEAASIKQNLDQLPPSYMYSVIFKDIILEIDQDDNKSMNTLVNFCRQQNIPEIQINSLQCTYHQQSPVWWYTKPMFLYSMLNRALRMLDMEVMIKLGFFIRSLHLQLKQLHQEQSANFQQAFTVYRGQELSQQDFQNLRNSKGGLLSFNNFLSTSKERDVATLFVQEFMLKNTDIVGVLFIMTIDPTKISTSNTPFAMIDEHSAVRGEKEILFTMHSVFRVVEIKQMAENSRLWEVQLTITDDNDPQLSTLTNRIREEVRGPTGWHRMGQLMLTV
;
A
#
# COMPACT_ATOMS: atom_id res chain seq x y z
N MET A 1 -5.79 5.41 1.15
CA MET A 1 -5.54 5.71 -0.27
C MET A 1 -5.41 7.22 -0.39
N SER A 2 -4.65 7.67 -1.38
CA SER A 2 -4.43 9.09 -1.62
C SER A 2 -4.84 9.41 -3.05
N PHE A 3 -5.69 10.42 -3.24
CA PHE A 3 -6.23 10.83 -4.54
C PHE A 3 -5.52 12.07 -5.03
N ILE A 4 -5.03 12.05 -6.27
CA ILE A 4 -4.22 13.11 -6.87
C ILE A 4 -4.88 13.48 -8.20
N PRO A 5 -5.48 14.68 -8.34
CA PRO A 5 -6.13 15.09 -9.59
C PRO A 5 -5.17 15.20 -10.78
N LYS A 6 -5.72 15.09 -12.00
CA LYS A 6 -4.96 15.34 -13.25
C LYS A 6 -4.54 16.81 -13.30
N ARG A 7 -3.27 17.07 -13.63
CA ARG A 7 -2.76 18.43 -13.85
C ARG A 7 -2.49 18.66 -15.33
N GLU A 8 -2.85 19.83 -15.85
CA GLU A 8 -2.28 20.33 -17.10
C GLU A 8 -0.89 20.89 -16.79
N ILE A 9 0.15 20.26 -17.33
CA ILE A 9 1.50 20.83 -17.28
C ILE A 9 1.56 21.89 -18.38
N SER A 10 1.18 23.13 -18.08
CA SER A 10 1.47 24.26 -18.98
C SER A 10 2.98 24.55 -18.91
N GLU A 11 3.67 24.58 -20.05
CA GLU A 11 5.13 24.79 -20.17
C GLU A 11 5.67 26.14 -19.60
N ALA A 12 4.86 26.95 -18.93
CA ALA A 12 5.26 28.28 -18.47
C ALA A 12 4.94 28.62 -16.99
N ALA A 13 4.38 27.69 -16.19
CA ALA A 13 4.04 27.99 -14.80
C ALA A 13 5.16 27.57 -13.83
N SER A 14 5.84 28.58 -13.28
CA SER A 14 6.91 28.55 -12.28
C SER A 14 6.90 27.35 -11.31
N ILE A 15 8.09 26.77 -11.14
CA ILE A 15 8.51 25.68 -10.23
C ILE A 15 8.07 25.87 -8.76
N LYS A 16 7.56 27.04 -8.37
CA LYS A 16 7.06 27.33 -7.00
C LYS A 16 5.65 26.81 -6.68
N GLN A 17 4.84 26.39 -7.65
CA GLN A 17 3.38 26.41 -7.46
C GLN A 17 2.68 25.11 -7.03
N ASN A 18 3.35 24.04 -6.58
CA ASN A 18 2.66 22.73 -6.55
C ASN A 18 2.98 21.73 -5.41
N LEU A 19 3.41 22.21 -4.24
CA LEU A 19 3.57 21.35 -3.05
C LEU A 19 2.28 21.16 -2.25
N ASP A 20 1.49 22.21 -2.06
CA ASP A 20 0.31 22.22 -1.17
C ASP A 20 -0.88 21.40 -1.70
N GLN A 21 -0.72 20.73 -2.84
CA GLN A 21 -1.81 20.10 -3.59
C GLN A 21 -1.70 18.57 -3.69
N LEU A 22 -0.68 17.95 -3.10
CA LEU A 22 -0.62 16.50 -2.91
C LEU A 22 -1.01 16.18 -1.48
N PRO A 23 -1.77 15.10 -1.21
CA PRO A 23 -2.12 14.75 0.15
C PRO A 23 -0.83 14.59 0.97
N PRO A 24 -0.61 15.40 2.03
CA PRO A 24 0.60 15.31 2.85
C PRO A 24 0.83 13.88 3.36
N SER A 25 -0.27 13.16 3.59
CA SER A 25 -0.31 11.74 3.93
C SER A 25 0.48 10.83 2.98
N TYR A 26 0.41 11.05 1.67
CA TYR A 26 1.19 10.28 0.69
C TYR A 26 2.69 10.52 0.87
N MET A 27 3.07 11.80 0.94
CA MET A 27 4.45 12.25 1.07
C MET A 27 5.13 11.67 2.30
N TYR A 28 4.51 11.80 3.48
CA TYR A 28 5.07 11.27 4.72
C TYR A 28 5.23 9.75 4.68
N SER A 29 4.25 9.06 4.08
CA SER A 29 4.27 7.61 4.02
C SER A 29 5.40 7.06 3.13
N VAL A 30 5.66 7.72 1.98
CA VAL A 30 6.79 7.37 1.10
C VAL A 30 8.12 7.54 1.80
N ILE A 31 8.33 8.66 2.51
CA ILE A 31 9.57 8.93 3.24
C ILE A 31 9.73 7.96 4.42
N PHE A 32 8.63 7.64 5.12
CA PHE A 32 8.64 6.63 6.16
C PHE A 32 9.15 5.29 5.62
N LYS A 33 8.66 4.83 4.46
CA LYS A 33 9.15 3.61 3.80
C LYS A 33 10.65 3.71 3.51
N ASP A 34 11.12 4.81 2.90
CA ASP A 34 12.54 4.99 2.60
C ASP A 34 13.39 4.87 3.87
N ILE A 35 12.97 5.53 4.96
CA ILE A 35 13.67 5.51 6.24
C ILE A 35 13.67 4.12 6.87
N ILE A 36 12.52 3.43 6.90
CA ILE A 36 12.41 2.14 7.60
C ILE A 36 13.24 1.04 6.93
N LEU A 37 13.45 1.16 5.61
CA LEU A 37 14.31 0.27 4.84
C LEU A 37 15.81 0.51 5.09
N GLU A 38 16.22 1.71 5.49
CA GLU A 38 17.61 2.05 5.83
C GLU A 38 17.99 1.74 7.27
N ILE A 39 16.98 1.72 8.16
CA ILE A 39 17.17 1.48 9.58
C ILE A 39 17.65 0.04 9.77
N ASP A 40 18.90 -0.12 10.19
CA ASP A 40 19.44 -1.38 10.70
C ASP A 40 19.09 -1.49 12.20
N GLN A 41 18.28 -2.48 12.55
CA GLN A 41 17.75 -2.67 13.90
C GLN A 41 17.77 -4.16 14.27
N ASP A 42 17.97 -4.42 15.56
CA ASP A 42 17.78 -5.75 16.13
C ASP A 42 16.29 -6.13 16.09
N ASP A 43 15.96 -7.08 15.20
CA ASP A 43 14.61 -7.62 15.03
C ASP A 43 14.06 -8.26 16.31
N ASN A 44 14.91 -8.85 17.17
CA ASN A 44 14.46 -9.41 18.46
C ASN A 44 14.03 -8.32 19.43
N LYS A 45 14.79 -7.21 19.49
CA LYS A 45 14.41 -6.04 20.28
C LYS A 45 13.13 -5.40 19.76
N SER A 46 12.99 -5.32 18.44
CA SER A 46 11.78 -4.82 17.78
C SER A 46 10.56 -5.69 18.08
N MET A 47 10.71 -7.03 17.99
CA MET A 47 9.68 -8.00 18.34
C MET A 47 9.25 -7.86 19.81
N ASN A 48 10.20 -7.76 20.75
CA ASN A 48 9.88 -7.57 22.17
C ASN A 48 9.12 -6.25 22.42
N THR A 49 9.47 -5.19 21.70
CA THR A 49 8.77 -3.90 21.76
C THR A 49 7.34 -4.03 21.26
N LEU A 50 7.14 -4.72 20.12
CA LEU A 50 5.81 -4.99 19.56
C LEU A 50 4.97 -5.84 20.52
N VAL A 51 5.52 -6.92 21.07
CA VAL A 51 4.85 -7.81 22.03
C VAL A 51 4.35 -7.03 23.25
N ASN A 52 5.20 -6.18 23.84
CA ASN A 52 4.80 -5.36 24.99
C ASN A 52 3.70 -4.36 24.63
N PHE A 53 3.78 -3.75 23.44
CA PHE A 53 2.72 -2.89 22.93
C PHE A 53 1.40 -3.65 22.73
N CYS A 54 1.44 -4.85 22.13
CA CYS A 54 0.25 -5.68 21.95
C CYS A 54 -0.45 -6.03 23.26
N ARG A 55 0.31 -6.29 24.34
CA ARG A 55 -0.25 -6.50 25.69
C ARG A 55 -0.98 -5.27 26.21
N GLN A 56 -0.43 -4.07 26.00
CA GLN A 56 -1.08 -2.81 26.37
C GLN A 56 -2.36 -2.55 25.57
N GLN A 57 -2.42 -3.03 24.32
CA GLN A 57 -3.59 -2.95 23.46
C GLN A 57 -4.62 -4.07 23.70
N ASN A 58 -4.47 -4.87 24.76
CA ASN A 58 -5.35 -5.98 25.11
C ASN A 58 -5.49 -7.04 23.99
N ILE A 59 -4.45 -7.23 23.17
CA ILE A 59 -4.41 -8.36 22.24
C ILE A 59 -4.33 -9.66 23.05
N PRO A 60 -5.11 -10.71 22.74
CA PRO A 60 -5.09 -11.95 23.50
C PRO A 60 -3.70 -12.59 23.58
N GLU A 61 -3.24 -12.95 24.79
CA GLU A 61 -1.88 -13.47 25.04
C GLU A 61 -1.58 -14.72 24.19
N ILE A 62 -2.58 -15.55 23.89
CA ILE A 62 -2.44 -16.72 23.01
C ILE A 62 -1.95 -16.29 21.60
N GLN A 63 -2.49 -15.20 21.06
CA GLN A 63 -2.08 -14.70 19.74
C GLN A 63 -0.68 -14.07 19.79
N ILE A 64 -0.37 -13.35 20.87
CA ILE A 64 0.96 -12.75 21.10
C ILE A 64 2.03 -13.84 21.19
N ASN A 65 1.79 -14.88 21.99
CA ASN A 65 2.69 -16.02 22.14
C ASN A 65 2.87 -16.78 20.83
N SER A 66 1.78 -16.96 20.06
CA SER A 66 1.87 -17.57 18.72
C SER A 66 2.80 -16.77 17.82
N LEU A 67 2.67 -15.43 17.77
CA LEU A 67 3.58 -14.58 17.01
C LEU A 67 5.02 -14.74 17.51
N GLN A 68 5.27 -14.51 18.80
CA GLN A 68 6.62 -14.49 19.35
C GLN A 68 7.37 -15.82 19.18
N CYS A 69 6.72 -16.96 19.39
CA CYS A 69 7.36 -18.27 19.34
C CYS A 69 7.55 -18.81 17.92
N THR A 70 6.70 -18.40 16.97
CA THR A 70 6.69 -18.99 15.62
C THR A 70 7.03 -18.00 14.51
N TYR A 71 7.34 -16.73 14.85
CA TYR A 71 7.60 -15.68 13.85
C TYR A 71 8.59 -16.13 12.77
N HIS A 72 9.77 -16.62 13.18
CA HIS A 72 10.83 -17.05 12.28
C HIS A 72 10.59 -18.42 11.62
N GLN A 73 9.54 -19.13 12.00
CA GLN A 73 9.18 -20.42 11.38
C GLN A 73 8.34 -20.23 10.11
N GLN A 74 7.83 -19.02 9.87
CA GLN A 74 6.97 -18.69 8.75
C GLN A 74 7.48 -17.43 8.04
N SER A 75 7.11 -17.27 6.78
CA SER A 75 7.55 -16.10 6.01
C SER A 75 6.77 -14.83 6.38
N PRO A 76 7.34 -13.62 6.18
CA PRO A 76 6.60 -12.36 6.36
C PRO A 76 5.26 -12.30 5.61
N VAL A 77 5.20 -12.81 4.39
CA VAL A 77 3.97 -12.92 3.58
C VAL A 77 2.93 -13.82 4.25
N TRP A 78 3.35 -14.93 4.87
CA TRP A 78 2.44 -15.80 5.60
C TRP A 78 1.82 -15.07 6.80
N TRP A 79 2.63 -14.34 7.56
CA TRP A 79 2.15 -13.54 8.69
C TRP A 79 1.23 -12.39 8.26
N TYR A 80 1.51 -11.80 7.10
CA TYR A 80 0.66 -10.75 6.52
C TYR A 80 -0.71 -11.29 6.11
N THR A 81 -0.76 -12.48 5.50
CA THR A 81 -2.02 -13.05 4.97
C THR A 81 -2.81 -13.84 6.00
N LYS A 82 -2.20 -14.19 7.14
CA LYS A 82 -2.90 -14.90 8.22
C LYS A 82 -4.01 -14.03 8.83
N PRO A 83 -5.25 -14.54 8.98
CA PRO A 83 -6.36 -13.80 9.57
C PRO A 83 -6.19 -13.67 11.09
N MET A 84 -5.28 -12.80 11.51
CA MET A 84 -4.95 -12.52 12.91
C MET A 84 -4.69 -11.02 13.14
N PHE A 85 -4.41 -10.66 14.39
CA PHE A 85 -4.23 -9.26 14.77
C PHE A 85 -3.16 -8.51 13.97
N LEU A 86 -2.07 -9.18 13.56
CA LEU A 86 -0.94 -8.51 12.90
C LEU A 86 -1.33 -7.87 11.56
N TYR A 87 -2.09 -8.57 10.72
CA TYR A 87 -2.61 -8.05 9.45
C TYR A 87 -3.47 -6.80 9.66
N SER A 88 -4.44 -6.89 10.59
CA SER A 88 -5.39 -5.81 10.84
C SER A 88 -4.74 -4.61 11.53
N MET A 89 -3.82 -4.85 12.47
CA MET A 89 -3.02 -3.81 13.13
C MET A 89 -2.15 -3.05 12.13
N LEU A 90 -1.42 -3.76 11.26
CA LEU A 90 -0.59 -3.14 10.24
C LEU A 90 -1.42 -2.31 9.26
N ASN A 91 -2.48 -2.89 8.70
CA ASN A 91 -3.30 -2.20 7.71
C ASN A 91 -4.04 -0.99 8.30
N ARG A 92 -4.44 -1.04 9.57
CA ARG A 92 -5.01 0.09 10.29
C ARG A 92 -3.96 1.18 10.50
N ALA A 93 -2.78 0.83 10.99
CA ALA A 93 -1.70 1.80 11.24
C ALA A 93 -1.31 2.56 9.97
N LEU A 94 -1.11 1.85 8.85
CA LEU A 94 -0.79 2.46 7.56
C LEU A 94 -1.93 3.33 7.01
N ARG A 95 -3.20 2.93 7.23
CA ARG A 95 -4.37 3.71 6.79
C ARG A 95 -4.54 5.00 7.57
N MET A 96 -4.28 4.96 8.87
CA MET A 96 -4.43 6.09 9.78
C MET A 96 -3.16 6.93 9.90
N LEU A 97 -2.05 6.50 9.27
CA LEU A 97 -0.71 7.06 9.46
C LEU A 97 -0.33 7.14 10.94
N ASP A 98 -0.64 6.07 11.68
CA ASP A 98 -0.26 5.95 13.09
C ASP A 98 1.24 5.66 13.18
N MET A 99 2.04 6.74 13.23
CA MET A 99 3.50 6.69 13.22
C MET A 99 4.05 5.87 14.38
N GLU A 100 3.42 5.91 15.55
CA GLU A 100 3.88 5.14 16.71
C GLU A 100 3.78 3.63 16.43
N VAL A 101 2.64 3.18 15.91
CA VAL A 101 2.41 1.77 15.59
C VAL A 101 3.23 1.35 14.37
N MET A 102 3.33 2.22 13.36
CA MET A 102 4.14 1.98 12.16
C MET A 102 5.62 1.78 12.52
N ILE A 103 6.21 2.57 13.42
CA ILE A 103 7.59 2.40 13.89
C ILE A 103 7.76 1.05 14.60
N LYS A 104 6.81 0.66 15.47
CA LYS A 104 6.85 -0.64 16.18
C LYS A 104 6.72 -1.82 15.23
N LEU A 105 5.99 -1.65 14.12
CA LEU A 105 5.85 -2.63 13.04
C LEU A 105 6.95 -2.50 11.96
N GLY A 106 7.89 -1.58 12.13
CA GLY A 106 8.85 -1.21 11.08
C GLY A 106 9.71 -2.36 10.61
N PHE A 107 10.16 -3.21 11.53
CA PHE A 107 10.90 -4.43 11.19
C PHE A 107 10.08 -5.36 10.29
N PHE A 108 8.78 -5.55 10.61
CA PHE A 108 7.89 -6.41 9.83
C PHE A 108 7.58 -5.81 8.46
N ILE A 109 7.36 -4.50 8.38
CA ILE A 109 7.19 -3.76 7.11
C ILE A 109 8.42 -3.97 6.21
N ARG A 110 9.62 -3.82 6.78
CA ARG A 110 10.89 -4.06 6.07
C ARG A 110 10.99 -5.52 5.60
N SER A 111 10.78 -6.50 6.49
CA SER A 111 10.86 -7.92 6.12
C SER A 111 9.86 -8.29 5.01
N LEU A 112 8.63 -7.78 5.07
CA LEU A 112 7.61 -8.03 4.05
C LEU A 112 7.98 -7.38 2.71
N HIS A 113 8.47 -6.15 2.71
CA HIS A 113 8.95 -5.49 1.50
C HIS A 113 10.12 -6.24 0.86
N LEU A 114 11.12 -6.66 1.66
CA LEU A 114 12.28 -7.39 1.17
C LEU A 114 11.90 -8.75 0.59
N GLN A 115 10.97 -9.47 1.23
CA GLN A 115 10.47 -10.74 0.69
C GLN A 115 9.75 -10.52 -0.65
N LEU A 116 8.89 -9.49 -0.76
CA LEU A 116 8.23 -9.18 -2.04
C LEU A 116 9.22 -8.82 -3.13
N LYS A 117 10.29 -8.09 -2.81
CA LYS A 117 11.36 -7.75 -3.75
C LYS A 117 12.08 -9.01 -4.25
N GLN A 118 12.40 -9.93 -3.35
CA GLN A 118 13.01 -11.21 -3.70
C GLN A 118 12.09 -12.03 -4.62
N LEU A 119 10.82 -12.22 -4.22
CA LEU A 119 9.85 -12.98 -5.01
C LEU A 119 9.61 -12.34 -6.38
N HIS A 120 9.54 -11.02 -6.47
CA HIS A 120 9.42 -10.31 -7.73
C HIS A 120 10.58 -10.64 -8.69
N GLN A 121 11.82 -10.67 -8.18
CA GLN A 121 13.00 -10.99 -8.97
C GLN A 121 12.97 -12.44 -9.46
N GLU A 122 12.64 -13.38 -8.57
CA GLU A 122 12.50 -14.81 -8.86
C GLU A 122 11.40 -15.06 -9.91
N GLN A 123 10.31 -14.31 -9.85
CA GLN A 123 9.15 -14.46 -10.73
C GLN A 123 9.21 -13.58 -11.99
N SER A 124 10.31 -12.86 -12.22
CA SER A 124 10.40 -11.85 -13.30
C SER A 124 10.15 -12.43 -14.70
N ALA A 125 10.58 -13.67 -14.95
CA ALA A 125 10.27 -14.40 -16.18
C ALA A 125 8.77 -14.68 -16.39
N ASN A 126 7.98 -14.78 -15.33
CA ASN A 126 6.54 -15.03 -15.40
C ASN A 126 5.73 -13.75 -15.68
N PHE A 127 6.36 -12.58 -15.56
CA PHE A 127 5.73 -11.26 -15.69
C PHE A 127 6.41 -10.41 -16.78
N GLN A 128 6.62 -10.99 -17.96
CA GLN A 128 7.19 -10.26 -19.10
C GLN A 128 6.16 -9.46 -19.90
N GLN A 129 4.88 -9.81 -19.78
CA GLN A 129 3.78 -9.18 -20.51
C GLN A 129 2.84 -8.45 -19.57
N ALA A 130 2.13 -7.46 -20.10
CA ALA A 130 1.11 -6.77 -19.36
C ALA A 130 -0.01 -7.73 -18.93
N PHE A 131 -0.53 -7.54 -17.72
CA PHE A 131 -1.59 -8.36 -17.16
C PHE A 131 -2.57 -7.53 -16.33
N THR A 132 -3.73 -8.11 -16.04
CA THR A 132 -4.75 -7.47 -15.21
C THR A 132 -4.88 -8.15 -13.86
N VAL A 133 -5.10 -7.35 -12.82
CA VAL A 133 -5.50 -7.80 -11.48
C VAL A 133 -6.70 -6.99 -11.00
N TYR A 134 -7.42 -7.55 -10.02
CA TYR A 134 -8.69 -7.02 -9.55
C TYR A 134 -8.67 -6.84 -8.04
N ARG A 135 -9.39 -5.82 -7.56
CA ARG A 135 -9.61 -5.59 -6.13
C ARG A 135 -10.98 -4.99 -5.88
N GLY A 136 -11.78 -5.68 -5.06
CA GLY A 136 -13.01 -5.13 -4.50
C GLY A 136 -12.70 -4.26 -3.28
N GLN A 137 -13.31 -3.09 -3.19
CA GLN A 137 -13.16 -2.19 -2.06
C GLN A 137 -14.42 -1.35 -1.81
N GLU A 138 -14.74 -1.16 -0.53
CA GLU A 138 -15.70 -0.15 -0.10
C GLU A 138 -15.04 1.23 0.01
N LEU A 139 -15.78 2.27 -0.38
CA LEU A 139 -15.41 3.66 -0.18
C LEU A 139 -16.52 4.40 0.56
N SER A 140 -16.12 5.36 1.39
CA SER A 140 -17.04 6.41 1.84
C SER A 140 -17.50 7.23 0.64
N GLN A 141 -18.65 7.90 0.76
CA GLN A 141 -19.12 8.81 -0.29
C GLN A 141 -18.08 9.91 -0.58
N GLN A 142 -17.41 10.42 0.45
CA GLN A 142 -16.36 11.44 0.31
C GLN A 142 -15.16 10.91 -0.47
N ASP A 143 -14.65 9.73 -0.13
CA ASP A 143 -13.53 9.10 -0.84
C ASP A 143 -13.90 8.76 -2.28
N PHE A 144 -15.14 8.35 -2.52
CA PHE A 144 -15.62 8.11 -3.87
C PHE A 144 -15.69 9.40 -4.70
N GLN A 145 -16.13 10.53 -4.13
CA GLN A 145 -16.08 11.81 -4.85
C GLN A 145 -14.63 12.24 -5.15
N ASN A 146 -13.71 12.05 -4.21
CA ASN A 146 -12.28 12.29 -4.43
C ASN A 146 -11.75 11.41 -5.58
N LEU A 147 -12.15 10.14 -5.62
CA LEU A 147 -11.81 9.24 -6.72
C LEU A 147 -12.36 9.74 -8.07
N ARG A 148 -13.63 10.17 -8.13
CA ARG A 148 -14.22 10.72 -9.36
C ARG A 148 -13.48 11.95 -9.86
N ASN A 149 -13.12 12.86 -8.95
CA ASN A 149 -12.35 14.06 -9.25
C ASN A 149 -10.89 13.76 -9.65
N SER A 150 -10.40 12.55 -9.37
CA SER A 150 -9.06 12.10 -9.75
C SER A 150 -8.99 11.42 -11.13
N LYS A 151 -10.09 11.38 -11.92
CA LYS A 151 -10.05 10.82 -13.27
C LYS A 151 -8.97 11.50 -14.13
N GLY A 152 -8.13 10.68 -14.76
CA GLY A 152 -6.93 11.08 -15.50
C GLY A 152 -5.72 11.48 -14.63
N GLY A 153 -5.89 11.57 -13.32
CA GLY A 153 -4.85 11.81 -12.32
C GLY A 153 -4.28 10.51 -11.77
N LEU A 154 -3.79 10.55 -10.52
CA LEU A 154 -3.17 9.42 -9.83
C LEU A 154 -3.97 9.00 -8.59
N LEU A 155 -3.86 7.71 -8.26
CA LEU A 155 -4.36 7.08 -7.06
C LEU A 155 -3.19 6.30 -6.43
N SER A 156 -2.91 6.54 -5.16
CA SER A 156 -1.89 5.79 -4.42
C SER A 156 -2.49 4.94 -3.31
N PHE A 157 -1.94 3.72 -3.16
CA PHE A 157 -2.22 2.81 -2.07
C PHE A 157 -1.09 2.87 -1.05
N ASN A 158 -1.35 3.47 0.11
CA ASN A 158 -0.37 3.63 1.19
C ASN A 158 -0.06 2.31 1.93
N ASN A 159 -0.94 1.31 1.78
CA ASN A 159 -0.78 -0.01 2.38
C ASN A 159 -0.19 -0.99 1.36
N PHE A 160 0.26 -2.15 1.82
CA PHE A 160 0.46 -3.31 0.94
C PHE A 160 -0.86 -3.61 0.22
N LEU A 161 -0.80 -3.69 -1.10
CA LEU A 161 -1.99 -3.78 -1.94
C LEU A 161 -2.19 -5.22 -2.37
N SER A 162 -3.16 -5.87 -1.75
CA SER A 162 -3.63 -7.22 -2.10
C SER A 162 -4.62 -7.14 -3.27
N THR A 163 -4.41 -7.98 -4.28
CA THR A 163 -5.23 -8.08 -5.49
C THR A 163 -5.33 -9.52 -5.93
N SER A 164 -6.37 -9.87 -6.70
CA SER A 164 -6.49 -11.21 -7.29
C SER A 164 -6.36 -11.15 -8.81
N LYS A 165 -5.81 -12.21 -9.41
CA LYS A 165 -5.90 -12.44 -10.86
C LYS A 165 -7.33 -12.78 -11.30
N GLU A 166 -8.20 -13.17 -10.37
CA GLU A 166 -9.57 -13.58 -10.65
C GLU A 166 -10.55 -12.45 -10.33
N ARG A 167 -11.30 -12.02 -11.35
CA ARG A 167 -12.29 -10.94 -11.21
C ARG A 167 -13.40 -11.33 -10.23
N ASP A 168 -13.82 -12.59 -10.25
CA ASP A 168 -14.93 -13.08 -9.43
C ASP A 168 -14.58 -13.06 -7.95
N VAL A 169 -13.35 -13.46 -7.59
CA VAL A 169 -12.82 -13.34 -6.21
C VAL A 169 -12.91 -11.90 -5.72
N ALA A 170 -12.40 -10.93 -6.49
CA ALA A 170 -12.46 -9.51 -6.13
C ALA A 170 -13.90 -8.97 -6.06
N THR A 171 -14.81 -9.48 -6.90
CA THR A 171 -16.20 -9.07 -6.95
C THR A 171 -16.97 -9.57 -5.72
N LEU A 172 -16.74 -10.81 -5.28
CA LEU A 172 -17.33 -11.39 -4.08
C LEU A 172 -17.02 -10.53 -2.85
N PHE A 173 -15.77 -10.12 -2.67
CA PHE A 173 -15.39 -9.24 -1.56
C PHE A 173 -16.23 -7.96 -1.52
N VAL A 174 -16.39 -7.27 -2.66
CA VAL A 174 -17.15 -6.02 -2.70
C VAL A 174 -18.65 -6.24 -2.45
N GLN A 175 -19.20 -7.34 -2.97
CA GLN A 175 -20.61 -7.68 -2.77
C GLN A 175 -20.91 -7.96 -1.30
N GLU A 176 -20.03 -8.70 -0.60
CA GLU A 176 -20.18 -8.98 0.82
C GLU A 176 -20.19 -7.71 1.69
N PHE A 177 -19.36 -6.71 1.38
CA PHE A 177 -19.37 -5.44 2.09
C PHE A 177 -20.64 -4.64 1.84
N MET A 178 -21.09 -4.59 0.57
CA MET A 178 -22.28 -3.84 0.14
C MET A 178 -23.60 -4.36 0.72
N LEU A 179 -23.62 -5.62 1.18
CA LEU A 179 -24.74 -6.21 1.90
C LEU A 179 -24.82 -5.73 3.36
N LYS A 180 -23.69 -5.34 3.96
CA LYS A 180 -23.59 -4.98 5.38
C LYS A 180 -23.80 -3.49 5.64
N ASN A 181 -23.53 -2.64 4.65
CA ASN A 181 -23.62 -1.19 4.80
C ASN A 181 -24.23 -0.55 3.54
N THR A 182 -25.30 0.23 3.72
CA THR A 182 -26.01 0.90 2.62
C THR A 182 -25.35 2.21 2.20
N ASP A 183 -24.57 2.82 3.08
CA ASP A 183 -24.03 4.18 2.91
C ASP A 183 -22.65 4.20 2.23
N ILE A 184 -22.11 3.03 1.92
CA ILE A 184 -20.84 2.85 1.20
C ILE A 184 -21.08 2.71 -0.32
N VAL A 185 -20.06 3.08 -1.08
CA VAL A 185 -19.98 2.83 -2.52
C VAL A 185 -19.04 1.65 -2.75
N GLY A 186 -19.52 0.66 -3.50
CA GLY A 186 -18.71 -0.47 -3.91
C GLY A 186 -17.87 -0.09 -5.13
N VAL A 187 -16.58 -0.37 -5.07
CA VAL A 187 -15.65 -0.15 -6.18
C VAL A 187 -14.91 -1.44 -6.51
N LEU A 188 -15.02 -1.87 -7.77
CA LEU A 188 -14.17 -2.89 -8.36
C LEU A 188 -13.05 -2.20 -9.14
N PHE A 189 -11.84 -2.23 -8.60
CA PHE A 189 -10.67 -1.79 -9.31
C PHE A 189 -10.22 -2.85 -10.31
N ILE A 190 -10.01 -2.43 -11.56
CA ILE A 190 -9.47 -3.23 -12.66
C ILE A 190 -8.11 -2.62 -13.00
N MET A 191 -7.03 -3.28 -12.60
CA MET A 191 -5.69 -2.70 -12.65
C MET A 191 -4.85 -3.38 -13.72
N THR A 192 -4.44 -2.63 -14.73
CA THR A 192 -3.49 -3.07 -15.75
C THR A 192 -2.08 -2.83 -15.26
N ILE A 193 -1.30 -3.90 -15.21
CA ILE A 193 0.09 -3.92 -14.79
C ILE A 193 0.94 -4.16 -16.02
N ASP A 194 1.80 -3.21 -16.36
CA ASP A 194 2.82 -3.36 -17.40
C ASP A 194 4.20 -3.36 -16.72
N PRO A 195 4.81 -4.53 -16.49
CA PRO A 195 6.07 -4.64 -15.76
C PRO A 195 7.22 -3.88 -16.42
N THR A 196 7.15 -3.60 -17.72
CA THR A 196 8.17 -2.84 -18.45
C THR A 196 8.15 -1.35 -18.15
N LYS A 197 7.05 -0.84 -17.57
CA LYS A 197 6.84 0.58 -17.26
C LYS A 197 7.12 0.95 -15.81
N ILE A 198 7.53 -0.01 -14.98
CA ILE A 198 7.76 0.22 -13.56
C ILE A 198 9.12 -0.30 -13.12
N SER A 199 9.78 0.46 -12.25
CA SER A 199 11.00 0.02 -11.61
C SER A 199 10.72 -1.08 -10.59
N THR A 200 11.39 -2.22 -10.77
CA THR A 200 11.37 -3.36 -9.85
C THR A 200 11.95 -2.99 -8.47
N SER A 201 12.72 -1.91 -8.35
CA SER A 201 13.26 -1.43 -7.08
C SER A 201 12.20 -0.70 -6.23
N ASN A 202 11.27 0.02 -6.85
CA ASN A 202 10.38 0.94 -6.14
C ASN A 202 9.01 0.30 -5.88
N THR A 203 8.52 -0.49 -6.84
CA THR A 203 7.18 -1.09 -6.80
C THR A 203 7.22 -2.61 -7.00
N PRO A 204 7.97 -3.37 -6.17
CA PRO A 204 7.92 -4.82 -6.22
C PRO A 204 6.52 -5.35 -5.93
N PHE A 205 6.19 -6.44 -6.63
CA PHE A 205 4.98 -7.22 -6.47
C PHE A 205 5.28 -8.70 -6.72
N ALA A 206 4.51 -9.60 -6.14
CA ALA A 206 4.68 -11.02 -6.38
C ALA A 206 3.34 -11.77 -6.33
N MET A 207 3.27 -12.89 -7.03
CA MET A 207 2.26 -13.91 -6.76
C MET A 207 2.65 -14.64 -5.47
N ILE A 208 1.72 -14.70 -4.51
CA ILE A 208 2.04 -15.14 -3.15
C ILE A 208 1.32 -16.40 -2.69
N ASP A 209 0.56 -17.08 -3.55
CA ASP A 209 -0.19 -18.30 -3.18
C ASP A 209 0.65 -19.36 -2.46
N GLU A 210 1.93 -19.53 -2.84
CA GLU A 210 2.83 -20.52 -2.24
C GLU A 210 3.34 -20.11 -0.86
N HIS A 211 3.30 -18.81 -0.53
CA HIS A 211 3.80 -18.24 0.72
C HIS A 211 2.68 -17.76 1.65
N SER A 212 1.44 -17.68 1.14
CA SER A 212 0.28 -17.18 1.87
C SER A 212 -0.25 -18.21 2.87
N ALA A 213 -0.78 -17.70 3.99
CA ALA A 213 -1.58 -18.49 4.91
C ALA A 213 -2.96 -18.88 4.32
N VAL A 214 -3.42 -18.15 3.30
CA VAL A 214 -4.65 -18.39 2.56
C VAL A 214 -4.30 -18.74 1.11
N ARG A 215 -4.56 -19.99 0.71
CA ARG A 215 -4.17 -20.50 -0.61
C ARG A 215 -5.32 -20.43 -1.60
N GLY A 216 -4.98 -20.30 -2.89
CA GLY A 216 -5.94 -20.46 -3.98
C GLY A 216 -6.65 -19.18 -4.41
N GLU A 217 -6.23 -18.02 -3.89
CA GLU A 217 -6.79 -16.71 -4.27
C GLU A 217 -6.14 -16.11 -5.53
N LYS A 218 -5.07 -16.74 -6.03
CA LYS A 218 -4.23 -16.20 -7.13
C LYS A 218 -3.82 -14.76 -6.82
N GLU A 219 -3.35 -14.57 -5.59
CA GLU A 219 -3.11 -13.27 -5.00
C GLU A 219 -1.81 -12.68 -5.55
N ILE A 220 -1.90 -11.49 -6.14
CA ILE A 220 -0.74 -10.63 -6.40
C ILE A 220 -0.70 -9.57 -5.30
N LEU A 221 0.35 -9.63 -4.47
CA LEU A 221 0.59 -8.65 -3.42
C LEU A 221 1.63 -7.63 -3.89
N PHE A 222 1.26 -6.37 -3.88
CA PHE A 222 2.17 -5.25 -4.16
C PHE A 222 2.69 -4.67 -2.85
N THR A 223 3.90 -4.13 -2.90
CA THR A 223 4.42 -3.34 -1.80
C THR A 223 3.58 -2.07 -1.56
N MET A 224 3.80 -1.45 -0.40
CA MET A 224 3.24 -0.15 -0.08
C MET A 224 3.75 0.96 -1.01
N HIS A 225 2.88 1.95 -1.24
CA HIS A 225 3.05 3.08 -2.16
C HIS A 225 3.04 2.70 -3.63
N SER A 226 2.29 1.66 -4.00
CA SER A 226 1.93 1.45 -5.40
C SER A 226 1.04 2.60 -5.88
N VAL A 227 1.37 3.16 -7.04
CA VAL A 227 0.67 4.29 -7.65
C VAL A 227 0.08 3.89 -8.98
N PHE A 228 -1.11 4.39 -9.26
CA PHE A 228 -1.87 4.07 -10.45
C PHE A 228 -2.44 5.33 -11.07
N ARG A 229 -2.48 5.40 -12.39
CA ARG A 229 -3.24 6.41 -13.12
C ARG A 229 -4.70 5.97 -13.24
N VAL A 230 -5.62 6.88 -12.92
CA VAL A 230 -7.06 6.63 -13.03
C VAL A 230 -7.50 6.86 -14.47
N VAL A 231 -7.81 5.79 -15.20
CA VAL A 231 -8.13 5.87 -16.63
C VAL A 231 -9.61 6.18 -16.82
N GLU A 232 -10.48 5.34 -16.25
CA GLU A 232 -11.91 5.38 -16.51
C GLU A 232 -12.69 4.96 -15.27
N ILE A 233 -13.88 5.54 -15.08
CA ILE A 233 -14.75 5.26 -13.94
C ILE A 233 -16.16 5.06 -14.50
N LYS A 234 -16.69 3.84 -14.39
CA LYS A 234 -17.99 3.46 -14.94
C LYS A 234 -18.87 2.88 -13.85
N GLN A 235 -20.15 3.22 -13.89
CA GLN A 235 -21.15 2.59 -13.05
C GLN A 235 -21.53 1.24 -13.68
N MET A 236 -21.70 0.19 -12.88
CA MET A 236 -22.19 -1.09 -13.38
C MET A 236 -23.70 -0.98 -13.68
N ALA A 237 -24.10 -1.44 -14.86
CA ALA A 237 -25.50 -1.35 -15.30
C ALA A 237 -26.46 -2.09 -14.36
N GLU A 238 -26.03 -3.22 -13.82
CA GLU A 238 -26.84 -4.10 -12.96
C GLU A 238 -26.93 -3.62 -11.51
N ASN A 239 -26.03 -2.73 -11.06
CA ASN A 239 -26.00 -2.25 -9.69
C ASN A 239 -25.50 -0.80 -9.62
N SER A 240 -26.42 0.13 -9.37
CA SER A 240 -26.15 1.56 -9.29
C SER A 240 -25.19 1.96 -8.15
N ARG A 241 -24.96 1.08 -7.17
CA ARG A 241 -24.02 1.33 -6.08
C ARG A 241 -22.64 0.70 -6.31
N LEU A 242 -22.44 0.02 -7.43
CA LEU A 242 -21.18 -0.61 -7.80
C LEU A 242 -20.55 0.08 -9.00
N TRP A 243 -19.28 0.43 -8.86
CA TRP A 243 -18.50 1.13 -9.88
C TRP A 243 -17.27 0.33 -10.27
N GLU A 244 -16.97 0.30 -11.55
CA GLU A 244 -15.71 -0.20 -12.09
C GLU A 244 -14.75 0.96 -12.31
N VAL A 245 -13.53 0.80 -11.82
CA VAL A 245 -12.49 1.82 -11.92
C VAL A 245 -11.27 1.21 -12.58
N GLN A 246 -10.98 1.67 -13.80
CA GLN A 246 -9.85 1.22 -14.58
C GLN A 246 -8.61 2.00 -14.18
N LEU A 247 -7.58 1.26 -13.78
CA LEU A 247 -6.31 1.79 -13.30
C LEU A 247 -5.17 1.25 -14.15
N THR A 248 -4.12 2.03 -14.35
CA THR A 248 -2.86 1.56 -14.95
C THR A 248 -1.72 1.88 -14.01
N ILE A 249 -0.89 0.89 -13.69
CA ILE A 249 0.24 1.08 -12.78
C ILE A 249 1.22 2.11 -13.34
N THR A 250 1.83 2.88 -12.44
CA THR A 250 2.94 3.78 -12.74
C THR A 250 3.93 3.77 -11.56
N ASP A 251 5.05 4.47 -11.68
CA ASP A 251 6.09 4.55 -10.65
C ASP A 251 6.63 5.97 -10.51
N ASP A 252 7.69 6.13 -9.72
CA ASP A 252 8.31 7.42 -9.44
C ASP A 252 8.93 8.11 -10.67
N ASN A 253 9.03 7.43 -11.84
CA ASN A 253 9.42 8.08 -13.08
C ASN A 253 8.30 8.96 -13.66
N ASP A 254 7.08 8.89 -13.11
CA ASP A 254 6.03 9.82 -13.46
C ASP A 254 6.46 11.26 -13.13
N PRO A 255 6.46 12.20 -14.10
CA PRO A 255 6.91 13.57 -13.87
C PRO A 255 6.18 14.28 -12.72
N GLN A 256 4.93 13.88 -12.44
CA GLN A 256 4.14 14.42 -11.34
C GLN A 256 4.65 13.98 -9.96
N LEU A 257 5.32 12.82 -9.87
CA LEU A 257 5.82 12.23 -8.63
C LEU A 257 7.30 12.54 -8.38
N SER A 258 8.16 12.43 -9.41
CA SER A 258 9.62 12.57 -9.27
C SER A 258 10.06 13.89 -8.65
N THR A 259 9.49 15.01 -9.11
CA THR A 259 9.82 16.35 -8.63
C THR A 259 9.52 16.53 -7.14
N LEU A 260 8.43 15.90 -6.66
CA LEU A 260 7.98 15.99 -5.28
C LEU A 260 8.85 15.15 -4.34
N THR A 261 9.00 13.86 -4.67
CA THR A 261 9.73 12.91 -3.83
C THR A 261 11.17 13.39 -3.62
N ASN A 262 11.78 13.98 -4.65
CA ASN A 262 13.12 14.56 -4.53
C ASN A 262 13.17 15.72 -3.53
N ARG A 263 12.23 16.67 -3.57
CA ARG A 263 12.26 17.85 -2.69
C ARG A 263 12.12 17.48 -1.21
N ILE A 264 11.25 16.54 -0.86
CA ILE A 264 11.07 16.20 0.56
C ILE A 264 12.21 15.34 1.09
N ARG A 265 12.83 14.51 0.23
CA ARG A 265 14.10 13.85 0.56
C ARG A 265 15.20 14.87 0.90
N GLU A 266 15.14 16.08 0.35
CA GLU A 266 16.04 17.17 0.75
C GLU A 266 15.70 17.81 2.09
N GLU A 267 14.43 17.80 2.50
CA GLU A 267 13.98 18.38 3.77
C GLU A 267 14.19 17.42 4.95
N VAL A 268 14.09 16.10 4.74
CA VAL A 268 14.28 15.05 5.77
C VAL A 268 15.67 14.43 5.64
N ARG A 269 16.71 15.26 5.83
CA ARG A 269 18.13 14.87 5.78
C ARG A 269 18.70 14.56 7.15
N GLY A 270 19.34 13.40 7.30
CA GLY A 270 20.03 13.05 8.54
C GLY A 270 21.09 11.96 8.32
N PRO A 271 22.04 11.81 9.26
CA PRO A 271 23.15 10.87 9.12
C PRO A 271 22.73 9.40 9.31
N THR A 272 21.57 9.13 9.91
CA THR A 272 21.01 7.78 10.05
C THR A 272 19.51 7.79 9.78
N GLY A 273 18.94 6.63 9.48
CA GLY A 273 17.49 6.49 9.33
C GLY A 273 16.72 6.97 10.57
N TRP A 274 17.24 6.76 11.78
CA TRP A 274 16.61 7.28 13.00
C TRP A 274 16.61 8.80 13.12
N HIS A 275 17.67 9.47 12.66
CA HIS A 275 17.68 10.94 12.62
C HIS A 275 16.63 11.47 11.65
N ARG A 276 16.53 10.84 10.47
CA ARG A 276 15.50 11.14 9.47
C ARG A 276 14.10 10.86 10.01
N MET A 277 13.90 9.78 10.76
CA MET A 277 12.62 9.46 11.41
C MET A 277 12.23 10.53 12.43
N GLY A 278 13.17 10.98 13.26
CA GLY A 278 12.94 12.06 14.22
C GLY A 278 12.51 13.36 13.54
N GLN A 279 13.17 13.74 12.44
CA GLN A 279 12.76 14.90 11.64
C GLN A 279 11.38 14.72 11.02
N LEU A 280 11.10 13.55 10.44
CA LEU A 280 9.79 13.24 9.86
C LEU A 280 8.67 13.43 10.90
N MET A 281 8.87 12.95 12.13
CA MET A 281 7.90 13.09 13.22
C MET A 281 7.69 14.54 13.69
N LEU A 282 8.62 15.46 13.43
CA LEU A 282 8.43 16.89 13.71
C LEU A 282 7.63 17.61 12.62
N THR A 283 7.52 17.00 11.44
CA THR A 283 6.84 17.57 10.28
C THR A 283 5.40 17.07 10.13
N VAL A 284 5.00 16.02 10.86
CA VAL A 284 3.67 15.38 10.84
C VAL A 284 2.74 15.98 11.88
#